data_AF-A0A504JF80-F1
#
_entry.id   AF-A0A504JF80-F1
#
_cell.length_a   1.000
_cell.length_b   1.000
_cell.length_c   1.000
_cell.angle_alpha   90.00
_cell.angle_beta   90.00
_cell.angle_gamma   90.00
#
_symmetry.space_group_name_H-M   'P 1'
#
loop_
_entity.id
_entity.type
_entity.pdbx_description
1 polymer ?
#
loop_
_entity_poly.entity_id
_entity_poly.type
_entity_poly.pdbx_seq_one_letter_code
_entity_poly.pdbx_strand_id
1 'polypeptide(L)'
;MINRIIIIPIVSFLLTSCFSTTFNKRKFKKFNPPQSQNKLIKKNGYYFYETEVQRYYNWVPNGSGANPTDSILTKIIRGILFYDNSKVYVTNYFDGLKYDDKKSLEIAQKKLEKRIYEFGLKTIDKEKTHISTLGKYAIHNDTITIQYFRFSSGDRYLTELKGTLKENESFNLFQKIDFYGSLFEKPKSKMINMDYTFKEY
;
A
#
# COMPACT_ATOMS: atom_id res chain seq x y z
N MET A 1 -8.89 -10.56 -49.22
CA MET A 1 -7.99 -11.29 -48.30
C MET A 1 -7.49 -10.43 -47.12
N ILE A 2 -8.24 -9.40 -46.68
CA ILE A 2 -7.82 -8.44 -45.65
C ILE A 2 -8.53 -8.67 -44.29
N ASN A 3 -9.60 -9.47 -44.25
CA ASN A 3 -10.46 -9.57 -43.05
C ASN A 3 -9.95 -10.49 -41.93
N ARG A 4 -8.90 -11.29 -42.14
CA ARG A 4 -8.43 -12.26 -41.11
C ARG A 4 -7.25 -11.75 -40.27
N ILE A 5 -6.50 -10.76 -40.76
CA ILE A 5 -5.27 -10.29 -40.10
C ILE A 5 -5.58 -9.29 -38.97
N ILE A 6 -6.69 -8.55 -39.06
CA ILE A 6 -7.07 -7.53 -38.07
C ILE A 6 -7.78 -8.15 -36.84
N ILE A 7 -8.39 -9.34 -36.99
CA ILE A 7 -9.15 -9.98 -35.90
C ILE A 7 -8.23 -10.53 -34.81
N ILE A 8 -7.06 -11.07 -35.18
CA ILE A 8 -6.12 -11.71 -34.24
C ILE A 8 -5.57 -10.72 -33.20
N PRO A 9 -5.09 -9.50 -33.55
CA PRO A 9 -4.64 -8.54 -32.55
C PRO A 9 -5.78 -8.01 -31.69
N ILE A 10 -6.99 -7.81 -32.26
CA ILE A 10 -8.16 -7.34 -31.50
C ILE A 10 -8.63 -8.37 -30.48
N VAL A 11 -8.71 -9.65 -30.87
CA VAL A 11 -9.07 -10.75 -29.95
C VAL A 11 -8.00 -10.94 -28.88
N SER A 12 -6.72 -10.78 -29.23
CA SER A 12 -5.63 -10.82 -28.24
C SER A 12 -5.71 -9.66 -27.24
N PHE A 13 -6.08 -8.46 -27.68
CA PHE A 13 -6.28 -7.28 -26.83
C PHE A 13 -7.53 -7.38 -25.94
N LEU A 14 -8.60 -8.00 -26.45
CA LEU A 14 -9.82 -8.29 -25.68
C LEU A 14 -9.61 -9.40 -24.65
N LEU A 15 -8.78 -10.39 -24.96
CA LEU A 15 -8.42 -11.44 -24.00
C LEU A 15 -7.50 -10.88 -22.90
N THR A 16 -6.48 -10.08 -23.21
CA THR A 16 -5.58 -9.49 -22.19
C THR A 16 -6.26 -8.49 -21.27
N SER A 17 -7.28 -7.75 -21.75
CA SER A 17 -8.07 -6.85 -20.90
C SER A 17 -9.03 -7.58 -19.94
N CYS A 18 -9.40 -8.82 -20.23
CA CYS A 18 -10.19 -9.68 -19.33
C CYS A 18 -9.38 -10.36 -18.21
N PHE A 19 -8.05 -10.32 -18.24
CA PHE A 19 -7.20 -10.91 -17.20
C PHE A 19 -6.80 -9.95 -16.08
N SER A 20 -7.46 -8.78 -15.97
CA SER A 20 -7.28 -7.96 -14.77
C SER A 20 -7.76 -8.74 -13.55
N THR A 21 -6.83 -9.02 -12.65
CA THR A 21 -7.08 -9.91 -11.52
C THR A 21 -7.80 -9.11 -10.44
N THR A 22 -9.08 -8.85 -10.66
CA THR A 22 -9.88 -8.02 -9.77
C THR A 22 -10.33 -8.86 -8.58
N PHE A 23 -9.66 -8.73 -7.43
CA PHE A 23 -10.22 -9.31 -6.21
C PHE A 23 -11.55 -8.63 -5.87
N ASN A 24 -12.63 -9.41 -5.98
CA ASN A 24 -13.96 -8.98 -5.58
C ASN A 24 -14.01 -8.77 -4.06
N LYS A 25 -14.61 -7.65 -3.60
CA LYS A 25 -14.91 -7.34 -2.19
C LYS A 25 -15.52 -8.53 -1.42
N ARG A 26 -16.20 -9.46 -2.09
CA ARG A 26 -16.74 -10.70 -1.48
C ARG A 26 -15.64 -11.64 -0.93
N LYS A 27 -14.46 -11.71 -1.55
CA LYS A 27 -13.32 -12.50 -1.03
C LYS A 27 -12.80 -11.90 0.29
N PHE A 28 -12.88 -10.58 0.47
CA PHE A 28 -12.55 -9.91 1.73
C PHE A 28 -13.49 -10.28 2.89
N LYS A 29 -14.79 -10.47 2.62
CA LYS A 29 -15.75 -10.91 3.66
C LYS A 29 -15.42 -12.31 4.22
N LYS A 30 -14.67 -13.15 3.48
CA LYS A 30 -14.23 -14.47 3.95
C LYS A 30 -13.06 -14.36 4.94
N PHE A 31 -12.29 -13.27 4.89
CA PHE A 31 -11.31 -12.95 5.90
C PHE A 31 -12.03 -12.22 7.03
N ASN A 32 -12.51 -13.00 8.00
CA ASN A 32 -12.88 -12.47 9.30
C ASN A 32 -11.58 -12.36 10.10
N PRO A 33 -10.98 -11.15 10.21
CA PRO A 33 -9.88 -11.00 11.13
C PRO A 33 -10.39 -11.35 12.54
N PRO A 34 -9.59 -12.06 13.35
CA PRO A 34 -9.98 -12.37 14.73
C PRO A 34 -10.35 -11.07 15.46
N GLN A 35 -11.31 -11.15 16.40
CA GLN A 35 -11.75 -9.98 17.15
C GLN A 35 -10.56 -9.36 17.88
N SER A 36 -10.30 -8.08 17.62
CA SER A 36 -9.19 -7.35 18.23
C SER A 36 -9.39 -7.25 19.74
N GLN A 37 -8.36 -7.62 20.51
CA GLN A 37 -8.27 -7.16 21.89
C GLN A 37 -8.02 -5.64 21.83
N ASN A 38 -8.95 -4.86 22.39
CA ASN A 38 -9.27 -3.53 21.87
C ASN A 38 -8.48 -2.38 22.53
N LYS A 39 -7.19 -2.54 22.89
CA LYS A 39 -6.54 -1.54 23.78
C LYS A 39 -5.16 -0.95 23.41
N LEU A 40 -4.38 -1.48 22.46
CA LEU A 40 -2.97 -1.05 22.34
C LEU A 40 -2.62 -0.03 21.25
N ILE A 41 -3.52 0.29 20.31
CA ILE A 41 -3.22 1.21 19.20
C ILE A 41 -3.94 2.55 19.38
N LYS A 42 -3.18 3.64 19.26
CA LYS A 42 -3.72 5.01 19.25
C LYS A 42 -4.45 5.31 17.94
N LYS A 43 -5.53 6.08 18.05
CA LYS A 43 -6.41 6.44 16.92
C LYS A 43 -6.57 7.95 16.73
N ASN A 44 -6.06 8.75 17.67
CA ASN A 44 -6.00 10.22 17.63
C ASN A 44 -4.79 10.73 16.84
N GLY A 45 -4.36 9.99 15.82
CA GLY A 45 -3.22 10.38 15.01
C GLY A 45 -3.00 9.41 13.87
N TYR A 46 -1.77 9.38 13.37
CA TYR A 46 -1.36 8.44 12.34
C TYR A 46 0.00 7.84 12.66
N TYR A 47 0.22 6.65 12.14
CA TYR A 47 1.49 5.97 12.18
C TYR A 47 2.21 6.22 10.87
N PHE A 48 3.51 6.51 10.92
CA PHE A 48 4.30 6.71 9.72
C PHE A 48 5.59 5.91 9.74
N TYR A 49 6.01 5.51 8.55
CA TYR A 49 7.28 4.83 8.29
C TYR A 49 8.03 5.63 7.23
N GLU A 50 9.30 5.91 7.51
CA GLU A 50 10.22 6.60 6.63
C GLU A 50 11.23 5.61 6.06
N THR A 51 11.56 5.75 4.78
CA THR A 51 12.62 4.96 4.15
C THR A 51 13.26 5.70 3.00
N GLU A 52 14.46 5.28 2.63
CA GLU A 52 15.20 5.82 1.49
C GLU A 52 15.09 4.87 0.31
N VAL A 53 14.81 5.43 -0.86
CA VAL A 53 14.75 4.67 -2.11
C VAL A 53 15.60 5.37 -3.16
N GLN A 54 16.44 4.61 -3.84
CA GLN A 54 17.16 5.11 -5.01
C GLN A 54 16.19 5.16 -6.20
N ARG A 55 16.03 6.34 -6.81
CA ARG A 55 15.30 6.49 -8.07
C ARG A 55 16.25 6.86 -9.20
N TYR A 56 16.13 6.13 -10.30
CA TYR A 56 16.86 6.38 -11.53
C TYR A 56 15.99 7.24 -12.46
N TYR A 57 16.50 8.37 -12.93
CA TYR A 57 15.70 9.35 -13.69
C TYR A 57 15.73 9.16 -15.21
N ASN A 58 16.68 8.39 -15.74
CA ASN A 58 16.84 8.22 -17.19
C ASN A 58 16.48 6.79 -17.61
N TRP A 59 15.21 6.57 -17.95
CA TRP A 59 14.78 5.36 -18.65
C TRP A 59 15.05 5.56 -20.15
N VAL A 60 16.04 4.84 -20.71
CA VAL A 60 16.39 4.95 -22.13
C VAL A 60 15.31 4.23 -22.95
N PRO A 61 14.55 4.92 -23.82
CA PRO A 61 13.36 4.33 -24.47
C PRO A 61 13.65 3.11 -25.36
N ASN A 62 14.90 2.92 -25.81
CA ASN A 62 15.32 1.85 -26.73
C ASN A 62 16.65 1.17 -26.32
N GLY A 63 17.05 1.26 -25.05
CA GLY A 63 18.32 0.72 -24.55
C GLY A 63 18.10 -0.06 -23.27
N SER A 64 18.80 -1.18 -23.12
CA SER A 64 18.75 -2.06 -21.95
C SER A 64 19.05 -1.31 -20.65
N GLY A 65 18.00 -0.91 -19.94
CA GLY A 65 18.08 -0.45 -18.55
C GLY A 65 18.32 1.05 -18.35
N ALA A 66 18.02 1.52 -17.14
CA ALA A 66 18.31 2.87 -16.70
C ALA A 66 19.83 3.06 -16.57
N ASN A 67 20.34 4.25 -16.90
CA ASN A 67 21.76 4.55 -16.69
C ASN A 67 22.01 4.63 -15.17
N PRO A 68 22.80 3.73 -14.55
CA PRO A 68 22.92 3.62 -13.09
C PRO A 68 23.53 4.85 -12.42
N THR A 69 24.19 5.71 -13.19
CA THR A 69 24.95 6.88 -12.72
C THR A 69 24.08 8.08 -12.34
N ASP A 70 22.82 8.13 -12.80
CA ASP A 70 21.90 9.25 -12.52
C ASP A 70 20.82 8.85 -11.50
N SER A 71 21.24 8.25 -10.39
CA SER A 71 20.36 7.91 -9.28
C SER A 71 20.36 9.02 -8.23
N ILE A 72 19.18 9.45 -7.79
CA ILE A 72 19.04 10.31 -6.62
C ILE A 72 18.43 9.47 -5.50
N LEU A 73 19.06 9.51 -4.33
CA LEU A 73 18.48 8.97 -3.11
C LEU A 73 17.32 9.88 -2.69
N THR A 74 16.13 9.31 -2.51
CA THR A 74 14.97 10.08 -2.08
C THR A 74 14.35 9.45 -0.85
N LYS A 75 14.01 10.29 0.13
CA LYS A 75 13.20 9.89 1.28
C LYS A 75 11.75 9.79 0.89
N ILE A 76 11.16 8.65 1.21
CA ILE A 76 9.75 8.39 1.04
C ILE A 76 9.12 8.08 2.39
N ILE A 77 7.87 8.50 2.55
CA ILE A 77 7.09 8.26 3.75
C ILE A 77 5.80 7.52 3.40
N ARG A 78 5.35 6.68 4.32
CA ARG A 78 4.06 6.00 4.23
C ARG A 78 3.33 6.06 5.55
N GLY A 79 2.04 6.36 5.51
CA GLY A 79 1.17 6.41 6.69
C GLY A 79 0.22 5.23 6.83
N ILE A 80 -0.19 4.97 8.06
CA ILE A 80 -1.27 4.05 8.44
C ILE A 80 -2.16 4.74 9.48
N LEU A 81 -3.46 4.73 9.24
CA LEU A 81 -4.47 5.30 10.13
C LEU A 81 -5.37 4.20 10.64
N PHE A 82 -5.51 4.11 11.96
CA PHE A 82 -6.40 3.16 12.62
C PHE A 82 -7.67 3.87 13.05
N TYR A 83 -8.80 3.23 12.76
CA TYR A 83 -10.11 3.71 13.14
C TYR A 83 -10.78 2.71 14.08
N ASP A 84 -11.88 3.13 14.69
CA ASP A 84 -12.75 2.21 15.41
C ASP A 84 -13.31 1.10 14.53
N ASN A 85 -13.78 0.04 15.18
CA ASN A 85 -14.34 -1.15 14.54
C ASN A 85 -13.34 -1.89 13.63
N SER A 86 -12.07 -1.95 14.05
CA SER A 86 -11.04 -2.75 13.37
C SER A 86 -10.79 -2.31 11.91
N LYS A 87 -11.05 -1.03 11.57
CA LYS A 87 -10.81 -0.48 10.23
C LYS A 87 -9.46 0.22 10.17
N VAL A 88 -8.82 0.16 9.01
CA VAL A 88 -7.52 0.79 8.78
C VAL A 88 -7.49 1.43 7.39
N TYR A 89 -6.77 2.54 7.27
CA TYR A 89 -6.41 3.16 6.00
C TYR A 89 -4.90 3.16 5.87
N VAL A 90 -4.40 2.57 4.78
CA VAL A 90 -2.98 2.44 4.51
C VAL A 90 -2.63 3.29 3.29
N THR A 91 -1.80 4.32 3.46
CA THR A 91 -1.50 5.23 2.37
C THR A 91 -0.57 4.61 1.33
N ASN A 92 -0.56 5.22 0.14
CA ASN A 92 0.57 5.08 -0.79
C ASN A 92 1.81 5.77 -0.23
N TYR A 93 2.96 5.50 -0.84
CA TYR A 93 4.20 6.22 -0.54
C TYR A 93 4.13 7.65 -1.08
N PHE A 94 4.63 8.60 -0.30
CA PHE A 94 4.83 9.99 -0.69
C PHE A 94 6.32 10.30 -0.74
N ASP A 95 6.72 11.10 -1.72
CA ASP A 95 8.11 11.53 -1.91
C ASP A 95 8.21 13.05 -2.03
N GLY A 96 9.41 13.58 -1.83
CA GLY A 96 9.76 14.99 -1.95
C GLY A 96 10.65 15.29 -3.15
N LEU A 97 10.43 14.63 -4.30
CA LEU A 97 11.32 14.64 -5.47
C LEU A 97 11.89 16.05 -5.76
N LYS A 98 13.21 16.10 -5.99
CA LYS A 98 14.04 17.27 -6.41
C LYS A 98 14.65 18.15 -5.30
N TYR A 99 14.67 17.74 -4.04
CA TYR A 99 15.27 18.53 -2.96
C TYR A 99 16.29 17.71 -2.16
N ASP A 100 17.14 18.38 -1.38
CA ASP A 100 18.01 17.73 -0.39
C ASP A 100 17.20 16.85 0.58
N ASP A 101 17.89 15.95 1.30
CA ASP A 101 17.26 14.93 2.13
C ASP A 101 16.30 15.50 3.18
N LYS A 102 16.62 16.65 3.78
CA LYS A 102 15.81 17.26 4.84
C LYS A 102 14.55 17.87 4.26
N LYS A 103 14.67 18.66 3.20
CA LYS A 103 13.55 19.31 2.52
C LYS A 103 12.65 18.29 1.81
N SER A 104 13.21 17.20 1.32
CA SER A 104 12.47 16.07 0.75
C SER A 104 11.54 15.42 1.77
N LEU A 105 12.04 15.17 2.99
CA LEU A 105 11.24 14.57 4.05
C LEU A 105 10.10 15.49 4.50
N GLU A 106 10.38 16.78 4.70
CA GLU A 106 9.35 17.77 5.08
C GLU A 106 8.22 17.84 4.02
N ILE A 107 8.57 17.80 2.74
CA ILE A 107 7.57 17.80 1.64
C ILE A 107 6.78 16.50 1.64
N ALA A 108 7.45 15.35 1.79
CA ALA A 108 6.80 14.04 1.85
C ALA A 108 5.81 13.97 3.03
N GLN A 109 6.22 14.46 4.21
CA GLN A 109 5.37 14.59 5.40
C GLN A 109 4.15 15.47 5.13
N LYS A 110 4.34 16.67 4.58
CA LYS A 110 3.23 17.59 4.26
C LYS A 110 2.24 16.97 3.27
N LYS A 111 2.72 16.20 2.28
CA LYS A 111 1.85 15.46 1.35
C LYS A 111 1.05 14.37 2.06
N LEU A 112 1.69 13.62 2.96
CA LEU A 112 1.02 12.62 3.79
C LEU A 112 -0.07 13.27 4.65
N GLU A 113 0.27 14.31 5.41
CA GLU A 113 -0.66 15.02 6.29
C GLU A 113 -1.82 15.63 5.53
N LYS A 114 -1.55 16.26 4.36
CA LYS A 114 -2.59 16.75 3.47
C LYS A 114 -3.53 15.63 3.04
N ARG A 115 -2.99 14.46 2.64
CA ARG A 115 -3.82 13.30 2.28
C ARG A 115 -4.62 12.80 3.48
N ILE A 116 -4.03 12.74 4.66
CA ILE A 116 -4.71 12.31 5.88
C ILE A 116 -5.89 13.23 6.19
N TYR A 117 -5.66 14.54 6.12
CA TYR A 117 -6.68 15.55 6.35
C TYR A 117 -7.80 15.48 5.30
N GLU A 118 -7.45 15.38 4.02
CA GLU A 118 -8.41 15.24 2.91
C GLU A 118 -9.31 14.00 3.03
N PHE A 119 -8.76 12.89 3.53
CA PHE A 119 -9.52 11.66 3.73
C PHE A 119 -10.24 11.59 5.07
N GLY A 120 -10.06 12.62 5.90
CA GLY A 120 -10.96 12.98 6.98
C GLY A 120 -11.00 11.98 8.12
N LEU A 121 -10.55 12.46 9.27
CA LEU A 121 -10.88 11.97 10.61
C LEU A 121 -12.38 11.78 10.91
N LYS A 122 -13.30 12.26 10.05
CA LYS A 122 -14.71 12.40 10.44
C LYS A 122 -15.68 11.45 9.76
N THR A 123 -15.39 10.92 8.58
CA THR A 123 -16.22 9.89 7.97
C THR A 123 -15.45 9.24 6.83
N ILE A 124 -15.32 7.92 6.85
CA ILE A 124 -14.95 7.15 5.65
C ILE A 124 -16.11 7.33 4.67
N ASP A 125 -16.06 8.40 3.88
CA ASP A 125 -16.95 8.60 2.75
C ASP A 125 -16.54 7.55 1.71
N LYS A 126 -17.30 6.44 1.70
CA LYS A 126 -17.04 5.24 0.88
C LYS A 126 -17.02 5.55 -0.61
N GLU A 127 -17.58 6.68 -1.04
CA GLU A 127 -17.64 7.09 -2.45
C GLU A 127 -16.38 7.85 -2.88
N LYS A 128 -15.77 8.62 -1.97
CA LYS A 128 -14.52 9.37 -2.22
C LYS A 128 -13.27 8.58 -1.88
N THR A 129 -13.38 7.61 -0.97
CA THR A 129 -12.23 6.79 -0.58
C THR A 129 -11.91 5.77 -1.66
N HIS A 130 -10.75 5.91 -2.31
CA HIS A 130 -10.23 4.84 -3.16
C HIS A 130 -10.20 3.55 -2.32
N ILE A 131 -11.14 2.65 -2.61
CA ILE A 131 -11.35 1.37 -1.90
C ILE A 131 -10.05 0.54 -1.80
N SER A 132 -9.08 0.83 -2.67
CA SER A 132 -7.76 0.22 -2.77
C SER A 132 -6.74 0.68 -1.71
N THR A 133 -7.17 1.29 -0.61
CA THR A 133 -6.30 1.59 0.54
C THR A 133 -7.01 1.38 1.89
N LEU A 134 -8.29 1.02 1.87
CA LEU A 134 -9.05 0.64 3.06
C LEU A 134 -8.88 -0.84 3.36
N GLY A 135 -8.81 -1.15 4.64
CA GLY A 135 -8.59 -2.49 5.13
C GLY A 135 -9.25 -2.75 6.48
N LYS A 136 -8.87 -3.88 7.07
CA LYS A 136 -9.12 -4.21 8.46
C LYS A 136 -7.83 -4.53 9.17
N TYR A 137 -7.83 -4.36 10.48
CA TYR A 137 -6.73 -4.82 11.32
C TYR A 137 -7.25 -5.65 12.49
N ALA A 138 -6.39 -6.49 13.05
CA ALA A 138 -6.64 -7.18 14.30
C ALA A 138 -5.36 -7.26 15.12
N ILE A 139 -5.51 -7.27 16.44
CA ILE A 139 -4.42 -7.43 17.39
C ILE A 139 -4.72 -8.67 18.23
N HIS A 140 -3.76 -9.58 18.29
CA HIS A 140 -3.79 -10.74 19.16
C HIS A 140 -2.44 -10.86 19.87
N ASN A 141 -2.45 -10.78 21.21
CA ASN A 141 -1.26 -10.57 22.02
C ASN A 141 -0.50 -9.34 21.49
N ASP A 142 0.82 -9.47 21.26
CA ASP A 142 1.64 -8.39 20.72
C ASP A 142 1.67 -8.38 19.19
N THR A 143 0.90 -9.25 18.51
CA THR A 143 0.91 -9.32 17.05
C THR A 143 -0.21 -8.46 16.46
N ILE A 144 0.18 -7.54 15.58
CA ILE A 144 -0.75 -6.77 14.73
C ILE A 144 -0.82 -7.42 13.34
N THR A 145 -2.03 -7.63 12.84
CA THR A 145 -2.29 -8.05 11.46
C THR A 145 -3.12 -6.98 10.75
N ILE A 146 -2.66 -6.53 9.59
CA ILE A 146 -3.32 -5.50 8.76
C ILE A 146 -3.59 -6.10 7.39
N GLN A 147 -4.85 -6.13 6.97
CA GLN A 147 -5.26 -6.61 5.65
C GLN A 147 -5.90 -5.46 4.88
N TYR A 148 -5.37 -5.12 3.72
CA TYR A 148 -5.88 -4.04 2.89
C TYR A 148 -5.73 -4.39 1.40
N PHE A 149 -6.57 -3.80 0.57
CA PHE A 149 -6.35 -3.87 -0.87
C PHE A 149 -5.25 -2.89 -1.25
N ARG A 150 -4.34 -3.28 -2.13
CA ARG A 150 -3.42 -2.36 -2.81
C ARG A 150 -3.72 -2.32 -4.29
N PHE A 151 -3.56 -1.16 -4.90
CA PHE A 151 -3.58 -1.03 -6.35
C PHE A 151 -2.15 -1.10 -6.88
N SER A 152 -1.91 -1.93 -7.90
CA SER A 152 -0.63 -1.97 -8.60
C SER A 152 -0.87 -2.36 -10.04
N SER A 153 -0.35 -1.58 -10.98
CA SER A 153 -0.39 -1.88 -12.43
C SER A 153 -1.79 -2.21 -13.00
N GLY A 154 -2.84 -1.52 -12.54
CA GLY A 154 -4.21 -1.80 -13.01
C GLY A 154 -4.97 -2.83 -12.18
N ASP A 155 -4.25 -3.65 -11.41
CA ASP A 155 -4.82 -4.72 -10.60
C ASP A 155 -5.02 -4.31 -9.14
N ARG A 156 -5.94 -5.02 -8.46
CA ARG A 156 -6.18 -4.89 -7.02
C ARG A 156 -5.81 -6.19 -6.33
N TYR A 157 -4.76 -6.14 -5.52
CA TYR A 157 -4.27 -7.28 -4.75
C TYR A 157 -4.69 -7.15 -3.30
N LEU A 158 -5.05 -8.27 -2.66
CA LEU A 158 -5.17 -8.30 -1.21
C LEU A 158 -3.76 -8.45 -0.62
N THR A 159 -3.41 -7.59 0.31
CA THR A 159 -2.12 -7.61 1.01
C THR A 159 -2.38 -7.76 2.50
N GLU A 160 -1.67 -8.67 3.14
CA GLU A 160 -1.58 -8.81 4.59
C GLU A 160 -0.20 -8.34 5.06
N LEU A 161 -0.17 -7.56 6.14
CA LEU A 161 1.02 -7.19 6.87
C LEU A 161 0.91 -7.76 8.27
N LYS A 162 1.99 -8.36 8.76
CA LYS A 162 2.11 -8.77 10.16
C LYS A 162 3.24 -8.02 10.82
N GLY A 163 3.02 -7.68 12.07
CA GLY A 163 3.98 -6.97 12.88
C GLY A 163 3.86 -7.27 14.35
N THR A 164 4.81 -6.74 15.11
CA THR A 164 4.84 -6.79 16.57
C THR A 164 4.68 -5.38 17.10
N LEU A 165 3.77 -5.21 18.07
CA LEU A 165 3.64 -3.98 18.84
C LEU A 165 4.89 -3.78 19.69
N LYS A 166 5.39 -2.55 19.75
CA LYS A 166 6.53 -2.16 20.56
C LYS A 166 6.07 -1.32 21.75
N GLU A 167 6.90 -1.30 22.79
CA GLU A 167 6.81 -0.30 23.85
C GLU A 167 6.90 1.11 23.21
N ASN A 168 6.18 2.09 23.76
CA ASN A 168 6.03 3.45 23.21
C ASN A 168 5.13 3.56 21.97
N GLU A 169 4.05 2.77 21.94
CA GLU A 169 2.93 2.98 21.02
C GLU A 169 3.32 2.95 19.54
N SER A 170 4.41 2.25 19.24
CA SER A 170 4.97 2.04 17.91
C SER A 170 4.81 0.57 17.52
N PHE A 171 5.02 0.23 16.26
CA PHE A 171 5.04 -1.19 15.87
C PHE A 171 6.01 -1.43 14.73
N ASN A 172 6.52 -2.66 14.67
CA ASN A 172 7.35 -3.11 13.56
C ASN A 172 6.57 -4.09 12.70
N LEU A 173 6.44 -3.82 11.41
CA LEU A 173 5.94 -4.82 10.47
C LEU A 173 7.13 -5.66 9.96
N PHE A 174 7.07 -6.97 10.20
CA PHE A 174 8.13 -7.91 9.87
C PHE A 174 7.79 -8.83 8.68
N GLN A 175 6.52 -8.92 8.29
CA GLN A 175 6.09 -9.78 7.19
C GLN A 175 5.05 -9.10 6.32
N LYS A 176 5.17 -9.30 5.01
CA LYS A 176 4.18 -8.93 4.00
C LYS A 176 3.80 -10.14 3.15
N ILE A 177 2.51 -10.37 3.00
CA ILE A 177 1.96 -11.44 2.17
C ILE A 177 1.06 -10.81 1.11
N ASP A 178 1.39 -11.02 -0.16
CA ASP A 178 0.56 -10.60 -1.29
C ASP A 178 -0.21 -11.82 -1.82
N PHE A 179 -1.54 -11.71 -1.80
CA PHE A 179 -2.45 -12.72 -2.34
C PHE A 179 -2.76 -12.36 -3.79
N TYR A 180 -2.34 -13.21 -4.73
CA TYR A 180 -2.64 -13.11 -6.16
C TYR A 180 -3.91 -13.88 -6.48
N GLY A 181 -4.70 -13.39 -7.45
CA GLY A 181 -6.04 -13.92 -7.71
C GLY A 181 -6.06 -15.11 -8.67
N SER A 182 -4.90 -15.58 -9.11
CA SER A 182 -4.74 -16.85 -9.80
C SER A 182 -5.00 -18.00 -8.81
N LEU A 183 -5.87 -18.93 -9.18
CA LEU A 183 -6.17 -20.14 -8.38
C LEU A 183 -4.94 -21.05 -8.17
N PHE A 184 -3.88 -20.83 -8.96
CA PHE A 184 -2.69 -21.68 -9.00
C PHE A 184 -1.44 -21.01 -8.40
N GLU A 185 -1.51 -19.72 -8.09
CA GLU A 185 -0.37 -19.02 -7.48
C GLU A 185 -0.49 -19.01 -5.96
N LYS A 186 0.54 -19.56 -5.30
CA LYS A 186 0.67 -19.44 -3.84
C LYS A 186 0.87 -17.96 -3.46
N PRO A 187 0.32 -17.52 -2.31
CA PRO A 187 0.61 -16.18 -1.79
C PRO A 187 2.11 -15.96 -1.68
N LYS A 188 2.61 -14.81 -2.13
CA LYS A 188 4.03 -14.47 -2.01
C LYS A 188 4.26 -13.81 -0.66
N SER A 189 5.03 -14.48 0.19
CA SER A 189 5.45 -13.95 1.49
C SER A 189 6.85 -13.36 1.38
N LYS A 190 7.05 -12.17 1.96
CA LYS A 190 8.34 -11.48 2.03
C LYS A 190 8.56 -10.99 3.46
N MET A 191 9.76 -11.23 3.98
CA MET A 191 10.23 -10.57 5.20
C MET A 191 10.51 -9.10 4.90
N ILE A 192 9.99 -8.24 5.76
CA ILE A 192 10.17 -6.78 5.70
C ILE A 192 10.65 -6.30 7.07
N ASN A 193 11.12 -5.06 7.15
CA ASN A 193 11.42 -4.40 8.41
C ASN A 193 10.95 -2.96 8.29
N MET A 194 9.75 -2.67 8.80
CA MET A 194 9.15 -1.35 8.72
C MET A 194 8.73 -0.90 10.12
N ASP A 195 9.50 0.02 10.69
CA ASP A 195 9.21 0.62 11.98
C ASP A 195 8.27 1.81 11.81
N TYR A 196 7.07 1.66 12.37
CA TYR A 196 6.03 2.68 12.36
C TYR A 196 5.99 3.41 13.70
N THR A 197 6.11 4.72 13.63
CA THR A 197 6.06 5.63 14.78
C THR A 197 4.75 6.39 14.79
N PHE A 198 4.17 6.62 15.96
CA PHE A 198 2.93 7.38 16.12
C PHE A 198 3.18 8.89 16.11
N LYS A 199 2.31 9.64 15.43
CA LYS A 199 2.22 11.09 15.49
C LYS A 199 0.77 11.51 15.73
N GLU A 200 0.55 12.27 16.80
CA GLU A 200 -0.74 12.89 17.11
C GLU A 200 -1.08 13.97 16.07
N TYR A 201 -2.38 14.22 15.88
CA TYR A 201 -2.88 15.25 14.96
C TYR A 201 -2.51 16.68 15.36
#